data_AF-F4C2E5-F1
#
_entry.id   AF-F4C2E5-F1
#
_cell.length_a   1.000
_cell.length_b   1.000
_cell.length_c   1.000
_cell.angle_alpha   90.00
_cell.angle_beta   90.00
_cell.angle_gamma   90.00
#
_symmetry.space_group_name_H-M   'P 1'
#
loop_
_entity.id
_entity.type
_entity.pdbx_description
1 polymer ?
#
loop_
_entity_poly.entity_id
_entity_poly.type
_entity_poly.pdbx_seq_one_letter_code
_entity_poly.pdbx_strand_id
1 'polypeptide(L)'
;MFRAVGTISFEYRNEEKQFKYDFYNLAGTPHFSFTDKRGRWFGFRRLSTGWKSVFTVEPKWPKDFIEVLYQSLEDEYQVLAEKHGFTTGIS
;
A
#
# COMPACT_ATOMS: atom_id res chain seq x y z
N MET A 1 -10.95 -3.41 14.36
CA MET A 1 -9.80 -2.82 13.63
C MET A 1 -8.77 -3.91 13.47
N PHE A 2 -8.37 -4.22 12.24
CA PHE A 2 -7.30 -5.17 11.97
C PHE A 2 -6.01 -4.43 11.64
N ARG A 3 -4.88 -4.98 12.10
CA ARG A 3 -3.54 -4.47 11.82
C ARG A 3 -2.60 -5.61 11.44
N ALA A 4 -1.76 -5.40 10.44
CA ALA A 4 -0.67 -6.30 10.08
C ALA A 4 0.59 -5.51 9.75
N VAL A 5 1.75 -6.09 10.02
CA VAL A 5 3.03 -5.56 9.55
C VAL A 5 3.66 -6.58 8.63
N GLY A 6 4.32 -6.11 7.59
CA GLY A 6 4.91 -6.97 6.60
C GLY A 6 5.92 -6.25 5.74
N THR A 7 6.28 -6.90 4.64
CA THR A 7 7.27 -6.39 3.70
C THR A 7 6.77 -6.65 2.30
N ILE A 8 6.73 -5.62 1.47
CA ILE A 8 6.46 -5.75 0.03
C ILE A 8 7.80 -5.70 -0.70
N SER A 9 8.03 -6.66 -1.59
CA SER A 9 9.11 -6.65 -2.59
C SER A 9 8.49 -6.47 -3.97
N PHE A 10 9.06 -5.60 -4.80
CA PHE A 10 8.63 -5.39 -6.18
C PHE A 10 9.79 -4.95 -7.06
N GLU A 11 9.74 -5.27 -8.35
CA GLU A 11 10.76 -4.82 -9.30
C GLU A 11 10.43 -3.43 -9.85
N TYR A 12 11.42 -2.54 -9.90
CA TYR A 12 11.31 -1.26 -10.59
C TYR A 12 12.61 -0.93 -11.32
N ARG A 13 12.53 -0.80 -12.65
CA ARG A 13 13.67 -0.54 -13.55
C ARG A 13 14.81 -1.57 -13.39
N ASN A 14 14.45 -2.85 -13.39
CA ASN A 14 15.36 -3.99 -13.22
C ASN A 14 16.08 -4.03 -11.84
N GLU A 15 15.57 -3.30 -10.85
CA GLU A 15 16.07 -3.34 -9.48
C GLU A 15 14.95 -3.79 -8.54
N GLU A 16 15.24 -4.77 -7.69
CA GLU A 16 14.33 -5.12 -6.60
C GLU A 16 14.26 -3.95 -5.59
N LYS A 17 13.04 -3.53 -5.28
CA LYS A 17 12.70 -2.58 -4.24
C LYS A 17 11.96 -3.31 -3.15
N GLN A 18 12.23 -2.91 -1.92
CA GLN A 18 11.59 -3.48 -0.75
C GLN A 18 11.26 -2.40 0.27
N PHE A 19 10.08 -2.46 0.87
CA PHE A 19 9.73 -1.64 2.03
C PHE A 19 8.92 -2.43 3.05
N LYS A 20 9.18 -2.13 4.32
CA LYS A 20 8.36 -2.61 5.43
C LYS A 20 7.12 -1.73 5.53
N TYR A 21 5.97 -2.35 5.68
CA TYR A 21 4.70 -1.66 5.79
C TYR A 21 4.01 -1.94 7.13
N ASP A 22 3.08 -1.05 7.44
CA ASP A 22 2.05 -1.22 8.45
C ASP A 22 0.67 -1.07 7.78
N PHE A 23 -0.14 -2.11 7.87
CA PHE A 23 -1.46 -2.21 7.28
C PHE A 23 -2.52 -2.06 8.35
N TYR A 24 -3.58 -1.31 8.01
CA TYR A 24 -4.73 -1.10 8.87
C TYR A 24 -6.02 -1.18 8.06
N ASN A 25 -7.01 -1.92 8.57
CA ASN A 25 -8.37 -1.85 8.04
C ASN A 25 -9.25 -1.04 8.99
N LEU A 26 -9.54 0.21 8.59
CA LEU A 26 -10.32 1.19 9.36
C LEU A 26 -11.74 1.24 8.81
N ALA A 27 -12.68 0.63 9.54
CA ALA A 27 -14.11 0.60 9.17
C ALA A 27 -14.36 0.16 7.71
N GLY A 28 -13.63 -0.85 7.23
CA GLY A 28 -13.75 -1.36 5.85
C GLY A 28 -12.92 -0.60 4.82
N THR A 29 -12.14 0.42 5.23
CA THR A 29 -11.19 1.10 4.35
C THR A 29 -9.77 0.59 4.61
N PRO A 30 -9.17 -0.14 3.65
CA PRO A 30 -7.78 -0.58 3.73
C PRO A 30 -6.80 0.58 3.65
N HIS A 31 -5.77 0.54 4.49
CA HIS A 31 -4.67 1.50 4.52
C HIS A 31 -3.34 0.77 4.60
N PHE A 32 -2.36 1.23 3.81
CA PHE A 32 -0.96 0.90 4.00
C PHE A 32 -0.18 2.13 4.40
N SER A 33 0.88 1.93 5.16
CA SER A 33 1.85 2.98 5.42
C SER A 33 3.24 2.45 5.60
N PHE A 34 4.24 3.29 5.33
CA PHE A 34 5.63 3.01 5.60
C PHE A 34 6.39 4.29 5.92
N THR A 35 7.54 4.16 6.57
CA THR A 35 8.40 5.28 6.91
C THR A 35 9.74 5.11 6.20
N ASP A 36 10.22 6.12 5.49
CA ASP A 36 11.52 6.06 4.86
C ASP A 36 12.68 6.22 5.87
N LYS A 37 13.92 6.04 5.39
CA LYS A 37 15.14 6.19 6.19
C LYS A 37 15.34 7.59 6.81
N ARG A 38 14.59 8.60 6.36
CA ARG A 38 14.63 9.98 6.87
C ARG A 38 13.51 10.24 7.87
N GLY A 39 12.73 9.22 8.25
CA GLY A 39 11.59 9.36 9.15
C GLY A 39 10.35 9.94 8.47
N ARG A 40 10.33 10.08 7.14
CA ARG A 40 9.15 10.57 6.43
C ARG A 40 8.13 9.45 6.33
N TRP A 41 6.96 9.66 6.91
CA TRP A 41 5.83 8.75 6.81
C TRP A 41 5.20 8.87 5.41
N PHE A 42 4.71 7.76 4.87
CA PHE A 42 3.97 7.63 3.62
C PHE A 42 2.78 6.73 3.87
N GLY A 43 1.60 7.13 3.40
CA GLY A 43 0.35 6.49 3.73
C GLY A 43 -0.53 6.47 2.50
N PHE A 44 -1.24 5.37 2.33
CA PHE A 44 -2.09 5.09 1.19
C PHE A 44 -3.39 4.50 1.68
N ARG A 45 -4.51 4.93 1.11
CA ARG A 45 -5.83 4.34 1.35
C ARG A 45 -6.39 3.81 0.04
N ARG A 46 -7.11 2.70 0.13
CA ARG A 46 -7.83 2.14 -1.02
C ARG A 46 -9.19 2.81 -1.16
N LEU A 47 -9.45 3.37 -2.34
CA LEU A 47 -10.75 3.91 -2.74
C LEU A 47 -11.37 2.98 -3.81
N SER A 48 -12.61 3.23 -4.19
CA SER A 48 -13.26 2.52 -5.31
C SER A 48 -12.51 2.69 -6.64
N THR A 49 -11.77 3.79 -6.78
CA THR A 49 -10.94 4.10 -7.96
C THR A 49 -9.50 3.59 -7.84
N GLY A 50 -9.16 2.83 -6.80
CA GLY A 50 -7.81 2.33 -6.53
C GLY A 50 -7.11 3.04 -5.36
N TRP A 51 -5.80 2.83 -5.25
CA TRP A 51 -4.98 3.40 -4.18
C TRP A 51 -4.75 4.90 -4.36
N LYS A 52 -4.71 5.62 -3.24
CA LYS A 52 -4.37 7.05 -3.22
C LYS A 52 -3.56 7.40 -1.98
N SER A 53 -2.60 8.31 -2.14
CA SER A 53 -1.90 8.95 -1.03
C SER A 53 -2.89 9.63 -0.06
N VAL A 54 -2.67 9.47 1.26
CA VAL A 54 -3.38 10.25 2.29
C VAL A 54 -2.74 11.61 2.57
N PHE A 55 -1.59 11.92 1.99
CA PHE A 55 -0.89 13.18 2.21
C PHE A 55 -1.36 14.32 1.31
N THR A 56 -1.29 15.54 1.86
CA THR A 56 -1.45 16.79 1.11
C THR A 56 -0.23 17.12 0.25
N VAL A 57 0.97 16.62 0.62
CA VAL A 57 2.20 16.80 -0.14
C VAL A 57 2.65 15.44 -0.66
N GLU A 58 2.29 15.14 -1.90
CA GLU A 58 2.75 13.93 -2.56
C GLU A 58 4.26 14.03 -2.83
N PRO A 59 5.05 13.01 -2.47
CA PRO A 59 6.42 12.93 -2.96
C PRO A 59 6.41 12.97 -4.48
N LYS A 60 7.36 13.70 -5.08
CA LYS A 60 7.54 13.78 -6.54
C LYS A 60 8.17 12.48 -7.06
N TRP A 61 7.48 11.36 -6.86
CA TRP A 61 7.87 10.09 -7.43
C TRP A 61 7.53 10.04 -8.92
N PRO A 62 8.33 9.31 -9.71
CA PRO A 62 7.99 9.04 -11.10
C PRO A 62 6.60 8.38 -11.21
N LYS A 63 5.83 8.70 -12.27
CA LYS A 63 4.48 8.16 -12.45
C LYS A 63 4.47 6.64 -12.59
N ASP A 64 5.42 6.11 -13.36
CA ASP A 64 5.69 4.68 -13.53
C ASP A 64 5.98 4.00 -12.18
N PHE A 65 6.73 4.66 -11.30
CA PHE A 65 6.95 4.14 -9.94
C PHE A 65 5.66 4.08 -9.12
N ILE A 66 4.81 5.10 -9.20
CA ILE A 66 3.54 5.15 -8.46
C ILE A 66 2.61 4.03 -8.93
N GLU A 67 2.54 3.78 -10.24
CA GLU A 67 1.74 2.70 -10.82
C GLU A 67 2.19 1.33 -10.30
N VAL A 68 3.49 1.04 -10.35
CA VAL A 68 4.04 -0.22 -9.83
C VAL A 68 3.79 -0.34 -8.32
N LEU A 69 4.03 0.73 -7.55
CA LEU A 69 3.76 0.74 -6.11
C LEU A 69 2.29 0.41 -5.82
N TYR A 70 1.35 1.04 -6.52
CA TYR A 70 -0.08 0.81 -6.29
C TYR A 70 -0.50 -0.60 -6.67
N GLN A 71 0.07 -1.18 -7.73
CA GLN A 71 -0.13 -2.59 -8.04
C GLN A 71 0.36 -3.49 -6.91
N SER A 72 1.57 -3.25 -6.39
CA SER A 72 2.11 -4.05 -5.29
C SER A 72 1.30 -3.92 -3.98
N LEU A 73 0.72 -2.75 -3.70
CA LEU A 73 -0.20 -2.57 -2.58
C LEU A 73 -1.51 -3.35 -2.78
N GLU A 74 -2.04 -3.39 -4.01
CA GLU A 74 -3.24 -4.15 -4.33
C GLU A 74 -3.01 -5.66 -4.18
N ASP A 75 -1.89 -6.16 -4.73
CA ASP A 75 -1.52 -7.58 -4.64
C ASP A 75 -1.36 -8.01 -3.16
N GLU A 76 -0.65 -7.21 -2.35
CA GLU A 76 -0.50 -7.48 -0.92
C GLU A 76 -1.84 -7.42 -0.17
N TYR A 77 -2.71 -6.48 -0.53
CA TYR A 77 -4.05 -6.43 0.06
C TYR A 77 -4.87 -7.67 -0.24
N GLN A 78 -4.79 -8.21 -1.46
CA GLN A 78 -5.48 -9.46 -1.81
C GLN A 78 -4.97 -10.63 -0.96
N VAL A 79 -3.66 -10.75 -0.77
CA VAL A 79 -3.04 -11.76 0.12
C VAL A 79 -3.54 -11.60 1.56
N LEU A 80 -3.54 -10.38 2.09
CA LEU A 80 -4.05 -10.10 3.44
C LEU A 80 -5.55 -10.39 3.56
N ALA A 81 -6.33 -10.06 2.54
CA ALA A 81 -7.78 -10.27 2.50
C ALA A 81 -8.13 -11.75 2.48
N GLU A 82 -7.47 -12.54 1.65
CA GLU A 82 -7.64 -14.00 1.60
C GLU A 82 -7.25 -14.65 2.94
N LYS A 83 -6.08 -14.27 3.48
CA LYS A 83 -5.55 -14.84 4.72
C LYS A 83 -6.40 -14.54 5.96
N HIS A 84 -7.04 -13.37 6.01
CA HIS A 84 -7.72 -12.86 7.20
C HIS A 84 -9.23 -12.67 7.02
N GLY A 85 -9.79 -13.06 5.87
CA GLY A 85 -11.23 -13.05 5.61
C GLY A 85 -11.84 -11.65 5.44
N PHE A 86 -11.09 -10.69 4.89
CA PHE A 86 -11.69 -9.41 4.50
C PHE A 86 -12.40 -9.57 3.16
N THR A 87 -13.63 -9.06 3.03
CA THR A 87 -14.26 -8.92 1.72
C THR A 87 -13.47 -7.91 0.89
N THR A 88 -12.90 -8.37 -0.23
CA THR A 88 -12.39 -7.52 -1.31
C THR A 88 -13.60 -6.91 -2.00
N GLY A 89 -14.21 -5.90 -1.37
CA GLY A 89 -15.42 -5.25 -1.88
C GLY A 89 -15.18 -4.63 -3.27
N ILE A 90 -15.38 -5.42 -4.31
CA ILE A 90 -15.79 -5.02 -5.64
C ILE A 90 -16.88 -6.03 -6.02
N SER A 91 -18.13 -5.64 -5.78
CA SER A 91 -19.33 -6.23 -6.39
C SER A 91 -19.94 -5.16 -7.28
#